data_AF-A0A529MDI1-F1
#
_entry.id   AF-A0A529MDI1-F1
#
_cell.length_a   1.000
_cell.length_b   1.000
_cell.length_c   1.000
_cell.angle_alpha   90.00
_cell.angle_beta   90.00
_cell.angle_gamma   90.00
#
_symmetry.space_group_name_H-M   'P 1'
#
loop_
_entity.id
_entity.type
_entity.pdbx_description
1 polymer ?
#
loop_
_entity_poly.entity_id
_entity_poly.type
_entity_poly.pdbx_seq_one_letter_code
_entity_poly.pdbx_strand_id
1 'polypeptide(L)'
;LGEQSFGALGAVVRSAAGMMQNDNGEEMRGKLAGLLTDLGLEGEEADRLMPLIYHVLGLGDPDATLQHVEPEQLRRQILYAVRTIIERRLALSPLLIVVEDLHWADAASLEALRFVMDRLERTRLMLLVTHRPAPDNDQLDSSRVSHTALRLSPLNNDDGRALLAALFGESWVNSAGGLPDQILERGGGNPLFVEEIVRGLIDRGVLMREGQRWRTVAGEVATGIPATIQAMLLARVDRLPHEVRRLAQEAAVIGPRFNATLLKA
;
A
#
# COMPACT_ATOMS: atom_id res chain seq x y z
N LEU A 1 -20.24 9.61 0.54
CA LEU A 1 -19.84 8.19 0.55
C LEU A 1 -19.31 7.94 1.95
N GLY A 2 -20.12 7.33 2.82
CA GLY A 2 -19.69 7.06 4.20
C GLY A 2 -18.51 6.10 4.15
N GLU A 3 -17.39 6.46 4.78
CA GLU A 3 -16.27 5.55 4.94
C GLU A 3 -16.79 4.27 5.62
N GLN A 4 -16.55 3.14 4.97
CA GLN A 4 -16.86 1.84 5.55
C GLN A 4 -16.00 1.69 6.81
N SER A 5 -16.65 1.54 7.97
CA SER A 5 -15.97 1.24 9.23
C SER A 5 -15.16 -0.06 9.07
N PHE A 6 -13.97 -0.11 9.65
CA PHE A 6 -13.02 -1.23 9.58
C PHE A 6 -12.39 -1.49 8.20
N GLY A 7 -12.20 -0.47 7.35
CA GLY A 7 -11.63 -0.62 6.02
C GLY A 7 -10.20 -1.21 6.00
N ALA A 8 -9.29 -0.66 6.82
CA ALA A 8 -7.91 -1.15 6.89
C ALA A 8 -7.84 -2.56 7.49
N LEU A 9 -8.63 -2.82 8.54
CA LEU A 9 -8.75 -4.15 9.14
C LEU A 9 -9.34 -5.18 8.15
N GLY A 10 -10.37 -4.78 7.41
CA GLY A 10 -10.97 -5.60 6.36
C GLY A 10 -9.95 -5.95 5.28
N ALA A 11 -9.05 -5.03 4.91
CA ALA A 11 -7.96 -5.33 3.98
C ALA A 11 -6.99 -6.41 4.51
N VAL A 12 -6.67 -6.38 5.82
CA VAL A 12 -5.86 -7.43 6.46
C VAL A 12 -6.56 -8.79 6.37
N VAL A 13 -7.86 -8.85 6.68
CA VAL A 13 -8.64 -10.09 6.61
C VAL A 13 -8.75 -10.60 5.16
N ARG A 14 -9.00 -9.72 4.19
CA ARG A 14 -9.04 -10.07 2.76
C ARG A 14 -7.71 -10.67 2.30
N SER A 15 -6.60 -10.06 2.69
CA SER A 15 -5.25 -10.54 2.39
C SER A 15 -5.02 -11.92 3.00
N ALA A 16 -5.37 -12.10 4.29
CA ALA A 16 -5.23 -13.39 4.98
C ALA A 16 -6.05 -14.52 4.36
N ALA A 17 -7.25 -14.21 3.85
CA ALA A 17 -8.13 -15.16 3.17
C ALA A 17 -7.80 -15.38 1.68
N GLY A 18 -6.76 -14.71 1.13
CA GLY A 18 -6.43 -14.83 -0.30
C GLY A 18 -7.52 -14.28 -1.23
N MET A 19 -8.28 -13.29 -0.79
CA MET A 19 -9.34 -12.66 -1.59
C MET A 19 -8.75 -11.77 -2.68
N MET A 20 -9.30 -11.87 -3.89
CA MET A 20 -8.94 -11.03 -5.04
C MET A 20 -9.94 -9.90 -5.21
N GLN A 21 -9.54 -8.83 -5.92
CA GLN A 21 -10.39 -7.63 -6.09
C GLN A 21 -11.66 -7.91 -6.91
N ASN A 22 -11.66 -8.93 -7.75
CA ASN A 22 -12.76 -9.32 -8.63
C ASN A 22 -13.57 -10.50 -8.08
N ASP A 23 -13.29 -10.96 -6.86
CA ASP A 23 -14.08 -12.02 -6.24
C ASP A 23 -15.53 -11.56 -6.11
N ASN A 24 -16.48 -12.44 -6.40
CA ASN A 24 -17.89 -12.19 -6.09
C ASN A 24 -18.20 -12.51 -4.62
N GLY A 25 -19.40 -12.16 -4.16
CA GLY A 25 -19.79 -12.36 -2.76
C GLY A 25 -19.75 -13.82 -2.31
N GLU A 26 -20.04 -14.78 -3.19
CA GLU A 26 -20.02 -16.22 -2.86
C GLU A 26 -18.58 -16.73 -2.73
N GLU A 27 -17.69 -16.33 -3.65
CA GLU A 27 -16.25 -16.64 -3.60
C GLU A 27 -15.61 -16.07 -2.33
N MET A 28 -15.93 -14.83 -1.96
CA MET A 28 -15.42 -14.22 -0.73
C MET A 28 -15.87 -15.00 0.52
N ARG A 29 -17.13 -15.45 0.57
CA ARG A 29 -17.64 -16.26 1.69
C ARG A 29 -16.96 -17.62 1.75
N GLY A 30 -16.78 -18.29 0.61
CA GLY A 30 -16.08 -19.58 0.54
C GLY A 30 -14.62 -19.48 1.01
N LYS A 31 -13.89 -18.45 0.58
CA LYS A 31 -12.52 -18.17 1.03
C LYS A 31 -12.44 -17.87 2.52
N LEU A 32 -13.39 -17.10 3.04
CA LEU A 32 -13.45 -16.82 4.47
C LEU A 32 -13.73 -18.08 5.29
N ALA A 33 -14.68 -18.91 4.86
CA ALA A 33 -14.95 -20.19 5.51
C ALA A 33 -13.70 -21.09 5.51
N GLY A 34 -12.99 -21.17 4.38
CA GLY A 34 -11.71 -21.87 4.27
C GLY A 34 -10.66 -21.35 5.26
N LEU A 35 -10.50 -20.03 5.37
CA LEU A 35 -9.59 -19.42 6.35
C LEU A 35 -9.96 -19.81 7.79
N LEU A 36 -11.24 -19.79 8.15
CA LEU A 36 -11.67 -20.16 9.51
C LEU A 36 -11.39 -21.64 9.79
N THR A 37 -11.68 -22.53 8.84
CA THR A 37 -11.35 -23.96 8.95
C THR A 37 -9.84 -24.19 9.10
N ASP A 38 -9.00 -23.52 8.32
CA ASP A 38 -7.54 -23.63 8.41
C ASP A 38 -7.00 -23.15 9.78
N LEU A 39 -7.74 -22.26 10.44
CA LEU A 39 -7.46 -21.78 11.81
C LEU A 39 -8.04 -22.68 12.91
N GLY A 40 -8.72 -23.77 12.54
CA GLY A 40 -9.40 -24.68 13.47
C GLY A 40 -10.63 -24.05 14.13
N LEU A 41 -11.24 -23.04 13.49
CA LEU A 41 -12.48 -22.41 13.91
C LEU A 41 -13.64 -23.09 13.16
N GLU A 42 -14.34 -23.99 13.84
CA GLU A 42 -15.41 -24.81 13.27
C GLU A 42 -16.66 -24.81 14.18
N GLY A 43 -17.80 -25.23 13.64
CA GLY A 43 -19.07 -25.33 14.36
C GLY A 43 -19.55 -24.00 14.97
N GLU A 44 -20.05 -24.04 16.21
CA GLU A 44 -20.61 -22.86 16.88
C GLU A 44 -19.62 -21.68 17.03
N GLU A 45 -18.31 -21.93 17.03
CA GLU A 45 -17.31 -20.86 17.08
C GLU A 45 -17.25 -20.12 15.74
N ALA A 46 -17.22 -20.85 14.62
CA ALA A 46 -17.28 -20.27 13.29
C ALA A 46 -18.59 -19.52 13.04
N ASP A 47 -19.73 -20.11 13.41
CA ASP A 47 -21.07 -19.54 13.22
C ASP A 47 -21.24 -18.21 13.96
N ARG A 48 -20.58 -18.06 15.13
CA ARG A 48 -20.59 -16.79 15.90
C ARG A 48 -19.68 -15.72 15.31
N LEU A 49 -18.55 -16.12 14.73
CA LEU A 49 -17.55 -15.18 14.18
C LEU A 49 -17.93 -14.70 12.78
N MET A 50 -18.58 -15.54 11.98
CA MET A 50 -18.86 -15.28 10.57
C MET A 50 -19.60 -13.94 10.33
N PRO A 51 -20.70 -13.62 11.04
CA PRO A 51 -21.43 -12.37 10.78
C PRO A 51 -20.60 -11.13 11.13
N LEU A 52 -19.76 -11.21 12.16
CA LEU A 52 -18.87 -10.12 12.58
C LEU A 52 -17.82 -9.82 11.52
N ILE A 53 -17.26 -10.88 10.90
CA ILE A 53 -16.27 -10.72 9.83
C ILE A 53 -16.95 -10.22 8.55
N TYR A 54 -18.16 -10.69 8.22
CA TYR A 54 -18.94 -10.13 7.11
C TYR A 54 -19.19 -8.64 7.27
N HIS A 55 -19.50 -8.18 8.49
CA HIS A 55 -19.63 -6.78 8.79
C HIS A 55 -18.33 -6.00 8.52
N VAL A 56 -17.19 -6.49 9.03
CA VAL A 56 -15.86 -5.89 8.78
C VAL A 56 -15.52 -5.84 7.29
N LEU A 57 -15.87 -6.90 6.54
CA LEU A 57 -15.64 -6.97 5.11
C LEU A 57 -16.63 -6.14 4.28
N GLY A 58 -17.74 -5.68 4.86
CA GLY A 58 -18.81 -4.98 4.14
C GLY A 58 -19.65 -5.90 3.26
N LEU A 59 -19.69 -7.19 3.59
CA LEU A 59 -20.52 -8.19 2.92
C LEU A 59 -21.97 -8.20 3.43
N GLY A 60 -22.29 -7.32 4.38
CA GLY A 60 -23.59 -7.20 5.02
C GLY A 60 -23.81 -8.22 6.14
N ASP A 61 -25.07 -8.40 6.50
CA ASP A 61 -25.53 -9.37 7.50
C ASP A 61 -26.64 -10.21 6.85
N PRO A 62 -26.27 -11.25 6.06
CA PRO A 62 -27.24 -12.00 5.26
C PRO A 62 -28.31 -12.70 6.11
N ASP A 63 -27.95 -13.08 7.33
CA ASP A 63 -28.82 -13.83 8.25
C ASP A 63 -29.50 -12.95 9.31
N ALA A 64 -29.40 -11.62 9.18
CA ALA A 64 -30.01 -10.66 10.10
C ALA A 64 -29.59 -10.82 11.57
N THR A 65 -28.45 -11.47 11.82
CA THR A 65 -27.96 -11.86 13.15
C THR A 65 -27.52 -10.67 14.00
N LEU A 66 -27.09 -9.58 13.36
CA LEU A 66 -26.55 -8.39 14.01
C LEU A 66 -27.58 -7.27 14.14
N GLN A 67 -28.77 -7.40 13.53
CA GLN A 67 -29.79 -6.34 13.43
C GLN A 67 -30.26 -5.79 14.80
N HIS A 68 -30.26 -6.61 15.83
CA HIS A 68 -30.71 -6.25 17.18
C HIS A 68 -29.56 -6.04 18.17
N VAL A 69 -28.31 -6.09 17.70
CA VAL A 69 -27.14 -5.91 18.55
C VAL A 69 -26.84 -4.43 18.68
N GLU A 70 -26.81 -3.94 19.92
CA GLU A 70 -26.43 -2.56 20.22
C GLU A 70 -25.04 -2.22 19.63
N PRO A 71 -24.83 -1.02 19.04
CA PRO A 71 -23.60 -0.69 18.32
C PRO A 71 -22.31 -0.89 19.13
N GLU A 72 -22.32 -0.54 20.42
CA GLU A 72 -21.18 -0.71 21.32
C GLU A 72 -20.89 -2.18 21.62
N GLN A 73 -21.94 -3.00 21.70
CA GLN A 73 -21.81 -4.44 21.89
C GLN A 73 -21.25 -5.09 20.62
N LEU A 74 -21.73 -4.70 19.45
CA LEU A 74 -21.23 -5.15 18.16
C LEU A 74 -19.74 -4.80 18.00
N ARG A 75 -19.37 -3.55 18.31
CA ARG A 75 -17.97 -3.09 18.30
C ARG A 75 -17.08 -3.99 19.16
N ARG A 76 -17.47 -4.26 20.40
CA ARG A 76 -16.73 -5.17 21.30
C ARG A 76 -16.63 -6.58 20.73
N GLN A 77 -17.72 -7.12 20.19
CA GLN A 77 -17.72 -8.46 19.56
C GLN A 77 -16.75 -8.53 18.37
N ILE A 78 -16.70 -7.51 17.52
CA ILE A 78 -15.75 -7.41 16.41
C ILE A 78 -14.31 -7.41 16.92
N LEU A 79 -13.99 -6.61 17.94
CA LEU A 79 -12.66 -6.58 18.54
C LEU A 79 -12.24 -7.96 19.07
N TYR A 80 -13.14 -8.66 19.76
CA TYR A 80 -12.90 -10.03 20.23
C TYR A 80 -12.72 -11.01 19.06
N ALA A 81 -13.56 -10.94 18.03
CA ALA A 81 -13.47 -11.82 16.87
C ALA A 81 -12.12 -11.68 16.16
N VAL A 82 -11.69 -10.43 15.93
CA VAL A 82 -10.40 -10.12 15.29
C VAL A 82 -9.24 -10.66 16.12
N ARG A 83 -9.27 -10.44 17.44
CA ARG A 83 -8.29 -11.02 18.35
C ARG A 83 -8.26 -12.54 18.26
N THR A 84 -9.41 -13.20 18.32
CA THR A 84 -9.51 -14.68 18.26
C THR A 84 -8.90 -15.22 16.96
N ILE A 85 -9.21 -14.62 15.82
CA ILE A 85 -8.65 -15.03 14.52
C ILE A 85 -7.13 -14.90 14.53
N ILE A 86 -6.59 -13.77 15.03
CA ILE A 86 -5.16 -13.53 15.10
C ILE A 86 -4.47 -14.48 16.09
N GLU A 87 -5.08 -14.76 17.24
CA GLU A 87 -4.60 -15.74 18.23
C GLU A 87 -4.51 -17.15 17.63
N ARG A 88 -5.54 -17.60 16.91
CA ARG A 88 -5.53 -18.89 16.22
C ARG A 88 -4.43 -18.92 15.16
N ARG A 89 -4.25 -17.83 14.42
CA ARG A 89 -3.17 -17.73 13.41
C ARG A 89 -1.78 -17.81 14.04
N LEU A 90 -1.59 -17.17 15.19
CA LEU A 90 -0.34 -17.16 15.95
C LEU A 90 0.00 -18.53 16.57
N ALA A 91 -1.01 -19.35 16.86
CA ALA A 91 -0.81 -20.72 17.33
C ALA A 91 -0.15 -21.62 16.27
N LEU A 92 -0.34 -21.30 14.97
CA LEU A 92 0.25 -22.04 13.85
C LEU A 92 1.70 -21.61 13.57
N SER A 93 1.96 -20.30 13.55
CA SER A 93 3.30 -19.75 13.32
C SER A 93 3.40 -18.30 13.81
N PRO A 94 4.61 -17.73 13.97
CA PRO A 94 4.79 -16.28 14.09
C PRO A 94 4.05 -15.54 12.96
N LEU A 95 3.53 -14.36 13.27
CA LEU A 95 2.72 -13.55 12.34
C LEU A 95 3.32 -12.14 12.21
N LEU A 96 3.55 -11.73 10.96
CA LEU A 96 3.82 -10.35 10.58
C LEU A 96 2.57 -9.80 9.89
N ILE A 97 2.01 -8.72 10.42
CA ILE A 97 0.96 -7.94 9.76
C ILE A 97 1.61 -6.66 9.24
N VAL A 98 1.49 -6.41 7.93
CA VAL A 98 1.95 -5.18 7.29
C VAL A 98 0.75 -4.32 6.95
N VAL A 99 0.70 -3.10 7.49
CA VAL A 99 -0.35 -2.11 7.20
C VAL A 99 0.29 -0.90 6.55
N GLU A 100 0.12 -0.80 5.24
CA GLU A 100 0.58 0.34 4.47
C GLU A 100 -0.36 1.54 4.65
N ASP A 101 0.21 2.75 4.61
CA ASP A 101 -0.54 4.00 4.54
C ASP A 101 -1.55 4.20 5.69
N LEU A 102 -1.15 3.84 6.92
CA LEU A 102 -2.00 3.85 8.12
C LEU A 102 -2.69 5.19 8.40
N HIS A 103 -2.14 6.31 7.91
CA HIS A 103 -2.75 7.64 7.97
C HIS A 103 -4.10 7.78 7.24
N TRP A 104 -4.48 6.79 6.43
CA TRP A 104 -5.82 6.69 5.82
C TRP A 104 -6.73 5.69 6.54
N ALA A 105 -6.27 5.03 7.60
CA ALA A 105 -7.07 4.06 8.33
C ALA A 105 -8.21 4.74 9.10
N ASP A 106 -9.39 4.12 9.05
CA ASP A 106 -10.54 4.57 9.84
C ASP A 106 -10.32 4.32 11.34
N ALA A 107 -11.01 5.11 12.18
CA ALA A 107 -10.83 5.06 13.64
C ALA A 107 -11.15 3.68 14.25
N ALA A 108 -12.07 2.92 13.66
CA ALA A 108 -12.44 1.59 14.11
C ALA A 108 -11.34 0.56 13.78
N SER A 109 -10.71 0.65 12.61
CA SER A 109 -9.50 -0.14 12.30
C SER A 109 -8.35 0.19 13.26
N LEU A 110 -8.08 1.47 13.52
CA LEU A 110 -7.02 1.89 14.45
C LEU A 110 -7.25 1.38 15.87
N GLU A 111 -8.49 1.41 16.36
CA GLU A 111 -8.84 0.78 17.64
C GLU A 111 -8.63 -0.73 17.61
N ALA A 112 -9.05 -1.44 16.57
CA ALA A 112 -8.85 -2.88 16.48
C ALA A 112 -7.37 -3.27 16.49
N LEU A 113 -6.52 -2.54 15.76
CA LEU A 113 -5.08 -2.76 15.78
C LEU A 113 -4.48 -2.52 17.17
N ARG A 114 -4.83 -1.42 17.84
CA ARG A 114 -4.39 -1.14 19.23
C ARG A 114 -4.87 -2.20 20.20
N PHE A 115 -6.13 -2.62 20.10
CA PHE A 115 -6.71 -3.66 20.94
C PHE A 115 -5.95 -4.99 20.81
N VAL A 116 -5.63 -5.40 19.58
CA VAL A 116 -4.86 -6.61 19.31
C VAL A 116 -3.44 -6.48 19.83
N MET A 117 -2.76 -5.35 19.55
CA MET A 117 -1.40 -5.09 20.04
C MET A 117 -1.32 -5.21 21.56
N ASP A 118 -2.23 -4.54 22.28
CA ASP A 118 -2.27 -4.53 23.74
C ASP A 118 -2.62 -5.90 24.34
N ARG A 119 -3.49 -6.67 23.69
CA ARG A 119 -3.91 -7.98 24.19
C ARG A 119 -2.91 -9.09 23.87
N LEU A 120 -2.16 -8.93 22.79
CA LEU A 120 -1.23 -9.95 22.28
C LEU A 120 0.24 -9.53 22.45
N GLU A 121 0.52 -8.58 23.35
CA GLU A 121 1.86 -8.01 23.64
C GLU A 121 2.94 -9.08 23.94
N ARG A 122 2.54 -10.27 24.41
CA ARG A 122 3.45 -11.38 24.78
C ARG A 122 3.50 -12.51 23.76
N THR A 123 2.97 -12.30 22.57
CA THR A 123 2.90 -13.30 21.49
C THR A 123 3.94 -13.03 20.40
N ARG A 124 4.08 -13.94 19.43
CA ARG A 124 4.99 -13.78 18.28
C ARG A 124 4.33 -12.98 17.14
N LEU A 125 3.73 -11.86 17.50
CA LEU A 125 3.08 -10.92 16.58
C LEU A 125 4.00 -9.72 16.34
N MET A 126 4.25 -9.40 15.08
CA MET A 126 4.87 -8.14 14.67
C MET A 126 3.88 -7.36 13.80
N LEU A 127 3.70 -6.08 14.12
CA LEU A 127 2.97 -5.13 13.28
C LEU A 127 3.99 -4.18 12.65
N LEU A 128 4.07 -4.16 11.33
CA LEU A 128 4.83 -3.19 10.56
C LEU A 128 3.85 -2.22 9.91
N VAL A 129 4.01 -0.93 10.19
CA VAL A 129 3.13 0.10 9.65
C VAL A 129 3.93 1.16 8.90
N THR A 130 3.37 1.66 7.81
CA THR A 130 3.88 2.84 7.12
C THR A 130 2.87 3.97 7.27
N HIS A 131 3.32 5.19 7.56
CA HIS A 131 2.45 6.35 7.65
C HIS A 131 3.21 7.65 7.38
N ARG A 132 2.47 8.69 7.03
CA ARG A 132 3.03 10.04 6.93
C ARG A 132 3.28 10.60 8.34
N PRO A 133 4.37 11.35 8.56
CA PRO A 133 4.59 12.03 9.84
C PRO A 133 3.41 12.96 10.14
N ALA A 134 2.78 12.77 11.29
CA ALA A 134 1.81 13.71 11.85
C ALA A 134 2.46 14.41 13.05
N PRO A 135 2.28 15.74 13.21
CA PRO A 135 2.94 16.50 14.28
C PRO A 135 2.57 16.00 15.69
N ASP A 136 1.36 15.47 15.89
CA ASP A 136 0.83 15.20 17.24
C ASP A 136 0.15 13.83 17.43
N ASN A 137 0.34 12.85 16.54
CA ASN A 137 -0.44 11.61 16.64
C ASN A 137 0.36 10.37 16.25
N ASP A 138 0.90 9.68 17.26
CA ASP A 138 1.18 8.26 17.11
C ASP A 138 -0.17 7.51 17.15
N GLN A 139 -0.67 7.19 15.95
CA GLN A 139 -2.00 6.61 15.77
C GLN A 139 -2.13 5.22 16.44
N LEU A 140 -1.01 4.62 16.84
CA LEU A 140 -0.94 3.33 17.53
C LEU A 140 -0.22 3.45 18.89
N ASP A 141 -0.28 4.62 19.54
CA ASP A 141 0.31 4.77 20.87
C ASP A 141 -0.27 3.74 21.86
N SER A 142 0.64 3.07 22.55
CA SER A 142 0.34 2.00 23.52
C SER A 142 1.36 2.05 24.65
N SER A 143 0.85 2.04 25.89
CA SER A 143 1.68 1.91 27.09
C SER A 143 2.19 0.49 27.34
N ARG A 144 1.72 -0.49 26.55
CA ARG A 144 1.96 -1.92 26.75
C ARG A 144 2.98 -2.50 25.77
N VAL A 145 3.07 -1.91 24.59
CA VAL A 145 3.92 -2.39 23.50
C VAL A 145 4.98 -1.36 23.19
N SER A 146 6.25 -1.76 23.26
CA SER A 146 7.34 -0.93 22.74
C SER A 146 7.35 -1.00 21.21
N HIS A 147 7.45 0.15 20.55
CA HIS A 147 7.59 0.23 19.10
C HIS A 147 8.92 0.89 18.72
N THR A 148 9.37 0.65 17.49
CA THR A 148 10.53 1.34 16.90
C THR A 148 10.03 2.18 15.73
N ALA A 149 10.21 3.50 15.81
CA ALA A 149 9.87 4.41 14.73
C ALA A 149 11.10 4.67 13.85
N LEU A 150 11.04 4.24 12.59
CA LEU A 150 12.05 4.54 11.58
C LEU A 150 11.63 5.75 10.76
N ARG A 151 12.19 6.93 11.08
CA ARG A 151 11.94 8.14 10.30
C ARG A 151 12.82 8.14 9.05
N LEU A 152 12.20 7.99 7.89
CA LEU A 152 12.87 8.09 6.59
C LEU A 152 13.00 9.57 6.19
N SER A 153 14.22 10.08 6.21
CA SER A 153 14.55 11.40 5.64
C SER A 153 14.67 11.31 4.12
N PRO A 154 14.50 12.44 3.40
CA PRO A 154 14.91 12.52 2.00
C PRO A 154 16.36 12.05 1.84
N LEU A 155 16.67 11.38 0.73
CA LEU A 155 18.02 10.96 0.40
C LEU A 155 18.94 12.19 0.39
N ASN A 156 20.07 12.08 1.08
CA ASN A 156 21.16 13.02 0.88
C ASN A 156 21.87 12.72 -0.45
N ASN A 157 22.84 13.56 -0.82
CA ASN A 157 23.56 13.40 -2.09
C ASN A 157 24.34 12.09 -2.17
N ASP A 158 24.89 11.59 -1.07
CA ASP A 158 25.68 10.35 -1.06
C ASP A 158 24.77 9.12 -1.25
N ASP A 159 23.64 9.07 -0.54
CA ASP A 159 22.61 8.03 -0.71
C ASP A 159 21.99 8.08 -2.11
N GLY A 160 21.76 9.29 -2.65
CA GLY A 160 21.31 9.49 -4.02
C GLY A 160 22.34 8.99 -5.06
N ARG A 161 23.63 9.27 -4.84
CA ARG A 161 24.71 8.75 -5.69
C ARG A 161 24.82 7.23 -5.60
N ALA A 162 24.63 6.66 -4.41
CA ALA A 162 24.60 5.22 -4.21
C ALA A 162 23.41 4.58 -4.95
N LEU A 163 22.23 5.20 -4.91
CA LEU A 163 21.07 4.78 -5.71
C LEU A 163 21.38 4.78 -7.21
N LEU A 164 21.96 5.86 -7.73
CA LEU A 164 22.34 5.96 -9.14
C LEU A 164 23.42 4.93 -9.52
N ALA A 165 24.40 4.69 -8.64
CA ALA A 165 25.42 3.68 -8.84
C ALA A 165 24.83 2.25 -8.86
N ALA A 166 23.82 1.98 -8.02
CA ALA A 166 23.11 0.70 -8.03
C ALA A 166 22.33 0.48 -9.33
N LEU A 167 21.77 1.54 -9.92
CA LEU A 167 20.99 1.47 -11.16
C LEU A 167 21.87 1.42 -12.43
N PHE A 168 22.97 2.18 -12.45
CA PHE A 168 23.75 2.46 -13.67
C PHE A 168 25.21 1.98 -13.61
N GLY A 169 25.68 1.60 -12.42
CA GLY A 169 27.07 1.27 -12.12
C GLY A 169 27.91 2.51 -11.80
N GLU A 170 28.92 2.35 -10.94
CA GLU A 170 29.84 3.43 -10.56
C GLU A 170 30.55 4.07 -11.76
N SER A 171 30.87 3.25 -12.78
CA SER A 171 31.53 3.74 -14.00
C SER A 171 30.69 4.79 -14.73
N TRP A 172 29.36 4.68 -14.73
CA TRP A 172 28.49 5.68 -15.33
C TRP A 172 28.42 6.92 -14.47
N VAL A 173 28.21 6.78 -13.15
CA VAL A 173 28.15 7.93 -12.22
C VAL A 173 29.40 8.81 -12.33
N ASN A 174 30.57 8.18 -12.50
CA ASN A 174 31.85 8.90 -12.61
C ASN A 174 32.13 9.47 -14.01
N SER A 175 31.56 8.89 -15.08
CA SER A 175 31.81 9.33 -16.47
C SER A 175 30.71 10.20 -17.07
N ALA A 176 29.53 10.27 -16.45
CA ALA A 176 28.38 11.02 -16.94
C ALA A 176 28.47 12.55 -16.71
N GLY A 177 29.61 13.06 -16.27
CA GLY A 177 29.82 14.49 -16.00
C GLY A 177 28.89 14.99 -14.89
N GLY A 178 28.27 16.15 -15.11
CA GLY A 178 27.34 16.75 -14.13
C GLY A 178 25.91 16.19 -14.16
N LEU A 179 25.61 15.19 -15.00
CA LEU A 179 24.25 14.65 -15.13
C LEU A 179 23.74 13.97 -13.83
N PRO A 180 24.51 13.13 -13.12
CA PRO A 180 24.08 12.56 -11.85
C PRO A 180 23.68 13.63 -10.84
N ASP A 181 24.49 14.69 -10.70
CA ASP A 181 24.17 15.79 -9.78
C ASP A 181 22.89 16.53 -10.18
N GLN A 182 22.68 16.78 -11.48
CA GLN A 182 21.44 17.39 -11.96
C GLN A 182 20.21 16.52 -11.68
N ILE A 183 20.34 15.19 -11.81
CA ILE A 183 19.26 14.25 -11.48
C ILE A 183 18.94 14.33 -9.99
N LEU A 184 19.96 14.31 -9.12
CA LEU A 184 19.76 14.34 -7.67
C LEU A 184 19.22 15.67 -7.18
N GLU A 185 19.74 16.80 -7.70
CA GLU A 185 19.25 18.14 -7.39
C GLU A 185 17.76 18.28 -7.75
N ARG A 186 17.37 17.80 -8.93
CA ARG A 186 15.97 17.82 -9.39
C ARG A 186 15.09 16.81 -8.67
N GLY A 187 15.67 15.69 -8.25
CA GLY A 187 14.98 14.67 -7.45
C GLY A 187 14.65 15.14 -6.03
N GLY A 188 15.38 16.13 -5.50
CA GLY A 188 15.12 16.71 -4.19
C GLY A 188 15.16 15.69 -3.05
N GLY A 189 16.02 14.68 -3.17
CA GLY A 189 16.13 13.57 -2.22
C GLY A 189 14.98 12.56 -2.26
N ASN A 190 14.05 12.67 -3.21
CA ASN A 190 12.97 11.69 -3.38
C ASN A 190 13.38 10.58 -4.37
N PRO A 191 13.53 9.31 -3.94
CA PRO A 191 13.94 8.21 -4.81
C PRO A 191 13.02 8.03 -6.03
N LEU A 192 11.71 8.14 -5.83
CA LEU A 192 10.73 8.02 -6.92
C LEU A 192 10.95 9.11 -7.98
N PHE A 193 11.31 10.32 -7.56
CA PHE A 193 11.56 11.43 -8.49
C PHE A 193 12.84 11.19 -9.29
N VAL A 194 13.88 10.68 -8.63
CA VAL A 194 15.14 10.30 -9.28
C VAL A 194 14.88 9.23 -10.35
N GLU A 195 14.15 8.16 -10.02
CA GLU A 195 13.78 7.10 -10.97
C GLU A 195 12.98 7.62 -12.16
N GLU A 196 12.06 8.54 -11.90
CA GLU A 196 11.20 9.11 -12.93
C GLU A 196 11.98 10.01 -13.90
N ILE A 197 12.85 10.88 -13.39
CA ILE A 197 13.76 11.70 -14.20
C ILE A 197 14.62 10.79 -15.09
N VAL A 198 15.21 9.77 -14.50
CA VAL A 198 16.03 8.76 -15.18
C VAL A 198 15.25 8.07 -16.29
N ARG A 199 14.03 7.60 -16.02
CA ARG A 199 13.17 6.96 -17.02
C ARG A 199 12.85 7.93 -18.16
N GLY A 200 12.57 9.20 -17.85
CA GLY A 200 12.38 10.23 -18.87
C GLY A 200 13.61 10.49 -19.75
N LEU A 201 14.83 10.38 -19.20
CA LEU A 201 16.07 10.48 -19.96
C LEU A 201 16.28 9.27 -20.88
N ILE A 202 15.89 8.07 -20.44
CA ILE A 202 15.90 6.87 -21.28
C ILE A 202 14.89 7.00 -22.43
N ASP A 203 13.67 7.42 -22.13
CA ASP A 203 12.59 7.59 -23.12
C ASP A 203 12.94 8.60 -24.23
N ARG A 204 13.88 9.53 -23.97
CA ARG A 204 14.36 10.50 -24.95
C ARG A 204 15.63 10.07 -25.67
N GLY A 205 16.27 8.97 -25.26
CA GLY A 205 17.56 8.55 -25.80
C GLY A 205 18.76 9.31 -25.25
N VAL A 206 18.59 10.12 -24.19
CA VAL A 206 19.70 10.80 -23.50
C VAL A 206 20.54 9.79 -22.72
N LEU A 207 19.86 8.81 -22.11
CA LEU A 207 20.49 7.64 -21.49
C LEU A 207 20.19 6.39 -22.30
N MET A 208 21.23 5.76 -22.81
CA MET A 208 21.11 4.55 -23.61
C MET A 208 21.96 3.44 -23.02
N ARG A 209 21.47 2.21 -23.14
CA ARG A 209 22.20 1.01 -22.74
C ARG A 209 22.98 0.48 -23.94
N GLU A 210 24.30 0.44 -23.81
CA GLU A 210 25.24 -0.15 -24.77
C GLU A 210 25.80 -1.45 -24.14
N GLY A 211 25.16 -2.58 -24.44
CA GLY A 211 25.50 -3.87 -23.83
C GLY A 211 25.25 -3.88 -22.31
N GLN A 212 26.32 -3.99 -21.52
CA GLN A 212 26.26 -3.98 -20.05
C GLN A 212 26.57 -2.60 -19.44
N ARG A 213 26.77 -1.57 -20.25
CA ARG A 213 27.09 -0.22 -19.77
C ARG A 213 26.03 0.77 -20.19
N TRP A 214 25.88 1.79 -19.37
CA TRP A 214 25.05 2.95 -19.68
C TRP A 214 25.93 4.06 -20.23
N ARG A 215 25.43 4.77 -21.25
CA ARG A 215 26.09 5.90 -21.87
C ARG A 215 25.15 7.10 -21.93
N THR A 216 25.72 8.27 -21.66
CA THR A 216 25.04 9.56 -21.80
C THR A 216 25.38 10.18 -23.17
N VAL A 217 24.36 10.63 -23.90
CA VAL A 217 24.54 11.32 -25.19
C VAL A 217 24.76 12.82 -24.94
N ALA A 218 25.97 13.32 -25.22
CA ALA A 218 26.51 14.59 -24.74
C ALA A 218 25.85 15.89 -25.28
N GLY A 219 24.74 15.82 -26.03
CA GLY A 219 24.06 16.99 -26.64
C GLY A 219 22.70 17.35 -26.04
N GLU A 220 22.00 16.42 -25.41
CA GLU A 220 20.58 16.59 -24.98
C GLU A 220 20.41 16.75 -23.46
N VAL A 221 21.51 16.81 -22.72
CA VAL A 221 21.51 16.82 -21.24
C VAL A 221 20.85 18.09 -20.67
N ALA A 222 21.08 19.25 -21.28
CA ALA A 222 20.60 20.55 -20.77
C ALA A 222 19.09 20.79 -21.00
N THR A 223 18.48 20.14 -21.99
CA THR A 223 17.06 20.30 -22.36
C THR A 223 16.20 19.12 -21.92
N GLY A 224 16.82 18.03 -21.47
CA GLY A 224 16.12 16.79 -21.14
C GLY A 224 15.38 16.84 -19.80
N ILE A 225 15.98 17.30 -18.70
CA ILE A 225 15.39 17.07 -17.37
C ILE A 225 14.21 18.05 -17.13
N PRO A 226 12.96 17.57 -17.08
CA PRO A 226 11.82 18.45 -16.86
C PRO A 226 11.89 19.08 -15.48
N ALA A 227 11.46 20.34 -15.36
CA ALA A 227 11.57 21.09 -14.12
C ALA A 227 10.68 20.55 -12.98
N THR A 228 9.65 19.76 -13.31
CA THR A 228 8.69 19.17 -12.37
C THR A 228 8.23 17.79 -12.82
N ILE A 229 7.76 16.97 -11.88
CA ILE A 229 7.07 15.70 -12.20
C ILE A 229 5.90 15.90 -13.13
N GLN A 230 5.10 16.95 -12.91
CA GLN A 230 3.94 17.22 -13.73
C GLN A 230 4.34 17.43 -15.20
N ALA A 231 5.40 18.20 -15.45
CA ALA A 231 5.92 18.40 -16.81
C ALA A 231 6.43 17.08 -17.42
N MET A 232 7.04 16.21 -16.61
CA MET A 232 7.53 14.91 -17.07
C MET A 232 6.39 13.94 -17.40
N LEU A 233 5.37 13.83 -16.53
CA LEU A 233 4.20 12.99 -16.75
C LEU A 233 3.39 13.48 -17.97
N LEU A 234 3.18 14.79 -18.09
CA LEU A 234 2.53 15.39 -19.26
C LEU A 234 3.31 15.10 -20.54
N ALA A 235 4.63 15.26 -20.54
CA ALA A 235 5.47 14.94 -21.69
C ALA A 235 5.44 13.45 -22.08
N ARG A 236 5.10 12.52 -21.16
CA ARG A 236 4.85 11.12 -21.50
C ARG A 236 3.47 10.93 -22.10
N VAL A 237 2.44 11.53 -21.50
CA VAL A 237 1.07 11.51 -22.04
C VAL A 237 1.03 12.09 -23.46
N ASP A 238 1.80 13.15 -23.71
CA ASP A 238 1.91 13.80 -25.02
C ASP A 238 2.61 12.95 -26.09
N ARG A 239 3.36 11.92 -25.69
CA ARG A 239 4.00 10.96 -26.60
C ARG A 239 3.14 9.73 -26.88
N LEU A 240 2.05 9.52 -26.16
CA LEU A 240 1.14 8.42 -26.41
C LEU A 240 0.44 8.58 -27.78
N PRO A 241 0.19 7.48 -28.50
CA PRO A 241 -0.70 7.50 -29.66
C PRO A 241 -2.03 8.16 -29.31
N HIS A 242 -2.63 8.86 -30.26
CA HIS A 242 -3.83 9.67 -30.03
C HIS A 242 -4.95 8.90 -29.32
N GLU A 243 -5.20 7.65 -29.73
CA GLU A 243 -6.23 6.79 -29.13
C GLU A 243 -5.93 6.45 -27.66
N VAL A 244 -4.67 6.17 -27.32
CA VAL A 244 -4.26 5.84 -25.96
C VAL A 244 -4.32 7.08 -25.05
N ARG A 245 -3.94 8.25 -25.59
CA ARG A 245 -4.03 9.53 -24.87
C ARG A 245 -5.48 9.87 -24.54
N ARG A 246 -6.38 9.69 -25.50
CA ARG A 246 -7.81 9.91 -25.33
C ARG A 246 -8.37 8.99 -24.25
N LEU A 247 -8.04 7.69 -24.30
CA LEU A 247 -8.45 6.73 -23.26
C LEU A 247 -7.95 7.12 -21.87
N ALA A 248 -6.70 7.58 -21.76
CA ALA A 248 -6.15 8.03 -20.48
C ALA A 248 -6.86 9.28 -19.93
N GLN A 249 -7.25 10.22 -20.80
CA GLN A 249 -8.02 11.41 -20.42
C GLN A 249 -9.45 11.04 -19.97
N GLU A 250 -10.11 10.13 -20.68
CA GLU A 250 -11.44 9.61 -20.33
C GLU A 250 -11.39 8.90 -18.96
N ALA A 251 -10.38 8.05 -18.74
CA ALA A 251 -10.13 7.37 -17.47
C ALA A 251 -9.89 8.35 -16.30
N ALA A 252 -9.16 9.44 -16.54
CA ALA A 252 -8.81 10.42 -15.50
C ALA A 252 -10.04 11.13 -14.89
N VAL A 253 -11.15 11.22 -15.63
CA VAL A 253 -12.40 11.84 -15.15
C VAL A 253 -13.21 10.90 -14.25
N ILE A 254 -13.05 9.59 -14.40
CA ILE A 254 -13.81 8.58 -13.62
C ILE A 254 -13.35 8.58 -12.16
N GLY A 255 -12.04 8.75 -11.93
CA GLY A 255 -11.44 8.85 -10.60
C GLY A 255 -10.22 7.95 -10.41
N PRO A 256 -9.64 7.90 -9.19
CA PRO A 256 -8.39 7.17 -8.91
C PRO A 256 -8.52 5.64 -9.02
N ARG A 257 -9.74 5.11 -8.88
CA ARG A 257 -10.06 3.68 -8.94
C ARG A 257 -11.39 3.49 -9.64
N PHE A 258 -11.42 2.63 -10.66
CA PHE A 258 -12.63 2.31 -11.42
C PHE A 258 -12.51 0.92 -12.05
N ASN A 259 -13.65 0.32 -12.41
CA ASN A 259 -13.67 -0.96 -13.12
C ASN A 259 -13.36 -0.76 -14.61
N ALA A 260 -12.49 -1.60 -15.18
CA ALA A 260 -12.14 -1.55 -16.59
C ALA A 260 -13.34 -1.70 -17.55
N THR A 261 -14.47 -2.27 -17.10
CA THR A 261 -15.72 -2.29 -17.87
C THR A 261 -16.26 -0.90 -18.19
N LEU A 262 -15.98 0.11 -17.35
CA LEU A 262 -16.39 1.49 -17.58
C LEU A 262 -15.64 2.15 -18.74
N LEU A 263 -14.47 1.62 -19.13
CA LEU A 263 -13.69 2.08 -20.27
C LEU A 263 -14.08 1.41 -21.61
N LYS A 264 -15.01 0.45 -21.59
CA LYS A 264 -15.44 -0.30 -22.78
C LYS A 264 -16.74 0.25 -23.40
N ALA A 265 -17.32 1.29 -22.82
CA ALA A 265 -18.54 1.97 -23.29
C ALA A 265 -18.17 3.12 -24.23
#